data_AF-A0A937JXB4-F1
#
_entry.id   AF-A0A937JXB4-F1
#
_cell.length_a   1.000
_cell.length_b   1.000
_cell.length_c   1.000
_cell.angle_alpha   90.00
_cell.angle_beta   90.00
_cell.angle_gamma   90.00
#
_symmetry.space_group_name_H-M   'P 1'
#
loop_
_entity.id
_entity.type
_entity.pdbx_description
1 polymer ?
#
loop_
_entity_poly.entity_id
_entity_poly.type
_entity_poly.pdbx_seq_one_letter_code
_entity_poly.pdbx_strand_id
1 'polypeptide(L)'
;MTDIPAPSDLPGQDFTNLAVSPAAVASLVTYNAPKELLLNTLTVLKGNYEPQKVAKVTLVAEDKYPLTVALDPGTKTWQVRLEKGFQSAGARWLRLKGLDSKGKEVLNRVIYLTVSNNPLTAGQALSLKVLQDTFFKTAPTDSSTLTAREKVLVNAGQTFTVSRYGYVDGHLKVELRDAIAPVGNFGYFYEDFVQLSKGSHILRFDINDVPNTKVSAQLLVDTTTLIKAKAVDSSTLPEHQKAQLLQGQVLAITGYACIKGHFRVTLAQPLPGFGDAGYIYWQHIQIKRGNQVIPYDPLALTVAAPKATLFKKRPVDSAALKPQEKYQFPAGEFYGVSSYALEAGHIKLSLTEELPGFGNTGYVFPAFVQMRRGDKSFNPFPPQVEINVPYFSQRDNPRYSWATCNVTSIAMAFYYHGIRSKSGRQLEDELLQWCLNKGGEGSQTDNNLLSELIKAYGFKTSFSTTRKWSEVKSELASRRPVILGGDFTASGHIVCLIGFTPQGYIVNDPWGDALTGYNDTEGRKVLYPYSYLDRVAGPDGRVWAHFISKT
;
A
#
# COMPACT_ATOMS: atom_id res chain seq x y z
N MET A 1 7.40 32.58 -37.30
CA MET A 1 7.62 34.02 -37.51
C MET A 1 6.58 34.72 -36.66
N THR A 2 6.88 35.43 -35.57
CA THR A 2 8.05 36.27 -35.22
C THR A 2 8.05 36.52 -33.71
N ASP A 3 9.23 36.82 -33.17
CA ASP A 3 9.64 36.97 -31.76
C ASP A 3 9.11 38.21 -30.98
N ILE A 4 8.93 38.01 -29.65
CA ILE A 4 9.43 38.78 -28.45
C ILE A 4 9.18 40.32 -28.39
N PRO A 5 8.64 40.92 -27.30
CA PRO A 5 9.46 41.31 -26.13
C PRO A 5 8.83 41.32 -24.71
N ALA A 6 9.69 41.12 -23.71
CA ALA A 6 9.59 41.74 -22.39
C ALA A 6 10.36 43.07 -22.41
N PRO A 7 9.95 44.10 -21.66
CA PRO A 7 10.86 44.59 -20.61
C PRO A 7 10.18 45.24 -19.38
N SER A 8 10.95 45.28 -18.29
CA SER A 8 10.84 46.16 -17.13
C SER A 8 11.39 47.57 -17.42
N ASP A 9 10.80 48.64 -16.86
CA ASP A 9 11.47 49.78 -16.18
C ASP A 9 10.46 50.80 -15.60
N LEU A 10 10.79 51.35 -14.42
CA LEU A 10 9.98 52.23 -13.53
C LEU A 10 10.08 53.74 -13.90
N PRO A 11 9.19 54.62 -13.38
CA PRO A 11 9.65 55.52 -12.30
C PRO A 11 8.58 55.80 -11.21
N GLY A 12 9.04 56.12 -9.99
CA GLY A 12 8.19 56.37 -8.82
C GLY A 12 7.54 57.76 -8.77
N GLN A 13 6.45 57.86 -8.00
CA GLN A 13 5.98 59.11 -7.38
C GLN A 13 5.11 58.82 -6.14
N ASP A 14 5.62 59.29 -5.00
CA ASP A 14 4.97 59.90 -3.83
C ASP A 14 3.56 59.46 -3.39
N PHE A 15 3.47 58.85 -2.20
CA PHE A 15 2.24 58.70 -1.41
C PHE A 15 2.42 59.28 0.00
N THR A 16 2.87 60.53 0.11
CA THR A 16 2.59 61.33 1.31
C THR A 16 1.44 62.28 1.03
N ASN A 17 0.23 61.93 1.50
CA ASN A 17 -0.51 62.80 2.42
C ASN A 17 -1.91 62.28 2.80
N LEU A 18 -2.18 62.50 4.09
CA LEU A 18 -3.46 62.57 4.78
C LEU A 18 -4.13 61.24 5.17
N ALA A 19 -3.75 60.85 6.38
CA ALA A 19 -4.59 60.19 7.36
C ALA A 19 -6.07 60.56 7.23
N VAL A 20 -6.87 59.55 6.92
CA VAL A 20 -8.25 59.45 7.40
C VAL A 20 -8.32 58.14 8.18
N SER A 21 -8.69 58.27 9.45
CA SER A 21 -8.96 57.21 10.41
C SER A 21 -9.73 56.02 9.80
N PRO A 22 -9.36 54.75 10.05
CA PRO A 22 -10.24 53.63 9.73
C PRO A 22 -11.23 53.45 10.89
N ALA A 23 -12.11 54.43 11.05
CA ALA A 23 -13.40 54.23 11.68
C ALA A 23 -14.37 53.72 10.59
N ALA A 24 -14.76 52.45 10.70
CA ALA A 24 -15.89 51.82 10.01
C ALA A 24 -15.95 51.98 8.47
N VAL A 25 -15.21 51.16 7.73
CA VAL A 25 -15.67 50.74 6.39
C VAL A 25 -16.66 49.59 6.60
N ALA A 26 -17.93 49.92 6.86
CA ALA A 26 -19.01 48.95 6.70
C ALA A 26 -19.00 48.50 5.23
N SER A 27 -18.70 47.23 4.95
CA SER A 27 -18.76 46.72 3.59
C SER A 27 -20.20 46.86 3.08
N LEU A 28 -20.39 47.55 1.96
CA LEU A 28 -21.68 47.93 1.37
C LEU A 28 -22.68 46.76 1.27
N VAL A 29 -22.17 45.53 1.13
CA VAL A 29 -22.93 44.28 1.30
C VAL A 29 -22.02 43.24 1.98
N THR A 30 -22.52 42.53 2.99
CA THR A 30 -21.83 41.44 3.70
C THR A 30 -22.49 40.08 3.45
N TYR A 31 -21.81 39.01 3.85
CA TYR A 31 -22.38 37.69 4.06
C TYR A 31 -22.00 37.18 5.44
N ASN A 32 -22.97 36.75 6.24
CA ASN A 32 -22.76 36.55 7.68
C ASN A 32 -22.71 35.07 8.10
N ALA A 33 -23.47 34.17 7.46
CA ALA A 33 -23.48 32.71 7.65
C ALA A 33 -24.59 32.06 6.78
N PRO A 34 -24.60 30.73 6.54
CA PRO A 34 -23.68 29.66 6.97
C PRO A 34 -22.73 29.18 5.87
N LYS A 35 -21.43 28.97 6.17
CA LYS A 35 -20.43 28.46 5.21
C LYS A 35 -20.33 26.92 5.15
N GLU A 36 -21.01 26.24 6.07
CA GLU A 36 -21.18 24.79 6.08
C GLU A 36 -22.68 24.50 6.13
N LEU A 37 -23.12 23.60 5.27
CA LEU A 37 -24.54 23.31 5.05
C LEU A 37 -24.77 21.81 5.06
N LEU A 38 -25.86 21.40 5.70
CA LEU A 38 -26.30 20.02 5.63
C LEU A 38 -27.13 19.79 4.39
N LEU A 39 -26.91 18.63 3.78
CA LEU A 39 -27.67 18.15 2.65
C LEU A 39 -29.16 18.05 3.01
N ASN A 40 -30.05 18.40 2.08
CA ASN A 40 -31.51 18.32 2.22
C ASN A 40 -32.09 19.05 3.44
N THR A 41 -31.38 20.04 3.98
CA THR A 41 -31.80 20.79 5.17
C THR A 41 -32.13 22.23 4.80
N LEU A 42 -33.23 22.75 5.34
CA LEU A 42 -33.63 24.14 5.14
C LEU A 42 -32.44 25.08 5.41
N THR A 43 -32.09 25.90 4.42
CA THR A 43 -30.92 26.77 4.47
C THR A 43 -31.34 28.22 4.35
N VAL A 44 -30.92 29.06 5.29
CA VAL A 44 -31.08 30.52 5.21
C VAL A 44 -29.71 31.17 5.06
N LEU A 45 -29.43 31.67 3.85
CA LEU A 45 -28.23 32.47 3.56
C LEU A 45 -28.57 33.93 3.85
N LYS A 46 -27.73 34.65 4.61
CA LYS A 46 -28.04 36.04 4.96
C LYS A 46 -26.82 36.93 5.09
N GLY A 47 -27.07 38.23 4.97
CA GLY A 47 -26.10 39.25 5.29
C GLY A 47 -26.71 40.62 5.48
N ASN A 48 -25.87 41.64 5.52
CA ASN A 48 -26.22 43.05 5.65
C ASN A 48 -25.97 43.78 4.33
N TYR A 49 -26.64 44.91 4.14
CA TYR A 49 -26.38 45.83 3.03
C TYR A 49 -26.68 47.27 3.46
N GLU A 50 -26.17 48.26 2.72
CA GLU A 50 -26.50 49.68 2.97
C GLU A 50 -27.55 50.20 1.99
N PRO A 51 -28.83 50.36 2.41
CA PRO A 51 -29.93 50.67 1.49
C PRO A 51 -29.78 52.01 0.75
N GLN A 52 -29.03 52.96 1.30
CA GLN A 52 -28.78 54.26 0.66
C GLN A 52 -27.78 54.18 -0.50
N LYS A 53 -26.95 53.14 -0.55
CA LYS A 53 -25.86 52.99 -1.53
C LYS A 53 -26.05 51.77 -2.44
N VAL A 54 -26.82 50.79 -1.99
CA VAL A 54 -27.09 49.54 -2.70
C VAL A 54 -28.59 49.41 -2.91
N ALA A 55 -29.02 49.59 -4.16
CA ALA A 55 -30.41 49.46 -4.56
C ALA A 55 -30.82 47.99 -4.78
N LYS A 56 -29.86 47.11 -5.08
CA LYS A 56 -30.11 45.68 -5.34
C LYS A 56 -28.96 44.81 -4.87
N VAL A 57 -29.29 43.69 -4.22
CA VAL A 57 -28.36 42.59 -3.91
C VAL A 57 -28.73 41.39 -4.76
N THR A 58 -27.75 40.76 -5.39
CA THR A 58 -27.96 39.50 -6.14
C THR A 58 -27.06 38.41 -5.61
N LEU A 59 -27.57 37.19 -5.57
CA LEU A 59 -26.82 36.00 -5.17
C LEU A 59 -27.01 34.91 -6.23
N VAL A 60 -25.92 34.40 -6.80
CA VAL A 60 -25.95 33.34 -7.81
C VAL A 60 -25.13 32.17 -7.31
N ALA A 61 -25.74 30.99 -7.15
CA ALA A 61 -25.01 29.78 -6.84
C ALA A 61 -24.31 29.25 -8.08
N GLU A 62 -23.01 28.98 -7.93
CA GLU A 62 -22.14 28.37 -8.95
C GLU A 62 -22.12 29.10 -10.30
N ASP A 63 -22.41 30.41 -10.28
CA ASP A 63 -22.54 31.26 -11.47
C ASP A 63 -23.63 30.78 -12.47
N LYS A 64 -24.50 29.87 -12.04
CA LYS A 64 -25.50 29.20 -12.88
C LYS A 64 -26.92 29.35 -12.35
N TYR A 65 -27.09 29.32 -11.04
CA TYR A 65 -28.40 29.24 -10.39
C TYR A 65 -28.69 30.52 -9.61
N PRO A 66 -29.40 31.52 -10.21
CA PRO A 66 -29.76 32.74 -9.51
C PRO A 66 -30.71 32.40 -8.35
N LEU A 67 -30.43 32.96 -7.18
CA LEU A 67 -31.20 32.76 -5.96
C LEU A 67 -32.06 33.99 -5.66
N THR A 68 -33.29 33.79 -5.19
CA THR A 68 -34.21 34.87 -4.85
C THR A 68 -33.78 35.53 -3.54
N VAL A 69 -33.29 36.76 -3.65
CA VAL A 69 -32.88 37.59 -2.50
C VAL A 69 -34.07 38.43 -2.03
N ALA A 70 -34.40 38.31 -0.75
CA ALA A 70 -35.30 39.22 -0.04
C ALA A 70 -34.49 40.30 0.67
N LEU A 71 -34.82 41.57 0.44
CA LEU A 71 -34.23 42.71 1.13
C LEU A 71 -35.17 43.21 2.22
N ASP A 72 -34.60 43.57 3.36
CA ASP A 72 -35.27 44.28 4.44
C ASP A 72 -34.54 45.61 4.70
N PRO A 73 -35.06 46.73 4.16
CA PRO A 73 -34.47 48.05 4.38
C PRO A 73 -34.53 48.52 5.84
N GLY A 74 -35.54 48.07 6.61
CA GLY A 74 -35.72 48.47 8.00
C GLY A 74 -34.65 47.88 8.92
N THR A 75 -34.28 46.62 8.68
CA THR A 75 -33.19 45.95 9.42
C THR A 75 -31.84 45.99 8.72
N LYS A 76 -31.76 46.58 7.53
CA LYS A 76 -30.56 46.60 6.66
C LYS A 76 -30.01 45.19 6.39
N THR A 77 -30.89 44.21 6.20
CA THR A 77 -30.51 42.81 5.95
C THR A 77 -30.99 42.31 4.60
N TRP A 78 -30.29 41.32 4.07
CA TRP A 78 -30.75 40.53 2.94
C TRP A 78 -30.72 39.05 3.32
N GLN A 79 -31.64 38.27 2.73
CA GLN A 79 -31.69 36.83 2.94
C GLN A 79 -32.12 36.07 1.69
N VAL A 80 -31.68 34.82 1.59
CA VAL A 80 -32.18 33.79 0.67
C VAL A 80 -32.61 32.59 1.52
N ARG A 81 -33.83 32.11 1.30
CA ARG A 81 -34.36 30.93 1.97
C ARG A 81 -34.50 29.79 0.96
N LEU A 82 -33.83 28.67 1.22
CA LEU A 82 -33.86 27.46 0.41
C LEU A 82 -34.57 26.37 1.21
N GLU A 83 -35.87 26.15 0.93
CA GLU A 83 -36.72 25.22 1.71
C GLU A 83 -36.17 23.78 1.71
N LYS A 84 -35.61 23.32 0.59
CA LYS A 84 -35.00 21.99 0.45
C LYS A 84 -33.48 21.99 0.66
N GLY A 85 -32.87 23.15 0.93
CA GLY A 85 -31.42 23.29 1.03
C GLY A 85 -30.67 22.89 -0.25
N PHE A 86 -29.42 22.48 -0.07
CA PHE A 86 -28.59 21.91 -1.13
C PHE A 86 -28.81 20.39 -1.19
N GLN A 87 -28.99 19.86 -2.40
CA GLN A 87 -29.37 18.46 -2.61
C GLN A 87 -28.18 17.55 -2.96
N SER A 88 -26.99 18.12 -3.09
CA SER A 88 -25.76 17.41 -3.42
C SER A 88 -24.62 17.91 -2.55
N ALA A 89 -23.80 16.98 -2.05
CA ALA A 89 -22.65 17.29 -1.22
C ALA A 89 -21.47 17.81 -2.07
N GLY A 90 -20.54 18.51 -1.42
CA GLY A 90 -19.29 19.00 -2.01
C GLY A 90 -19.06 20.49 -1.77
N ALA A 91 -17.92 20.98 -2.26
CA ALA A 91 -17.63 22.41 -2.29
C ALA A 91 -18.61 23.12 -3.25
N ARG A 92 -19.16 24.25 -2.81
CA ARG A 92 -20.05 25.12 -3.58
C ARG A 92 -19.52 26.55 -3.50
N TRP A 93 -19.96 27.41 -4.41
CA TRP A 93 -19.71 28.83 -4.29
C TRP A 93 -20.94 29.66 -4.61
N LEU A 94 -21.02 30.83 -4.00
CA LEU A 94 -22.03 31.85 -4.26
C LEU A 94 -21.32 33.11 -4.77
N ARG A 95 -21.82 33.70 -5.84
CA ARG A 95 -21.45 35.05 -6.26
C ARG A 95 -22.42 36.06 -5.69
N LEU A 96 -21.94 36.87 -4.76
CA LEU A 96 -22.68 37.97 -4.15
C LEU A 96 -22.30 39.27 -4.86
N LYS A 97 -23.31 40.01 -5.34
CA LYS A 97 -23.13 41.35 -5.91
C LYS A 97 -24.05 42.37 -5.27
N GLY A 98 -23.55 43.60 -5.15
CA GLY A 98 -24.34 44.78 -4.82
C GLY A 98 -24.36 45.73 -6.02
N LEU A 99 -25.53 46.28 -6.34
CA LEU A 99 -25.72 47.24 -7.43
C LEU A 99 -26.32 48.53 -6.87
N ASP A 100 -25.84 49.68 -7.35
CA ASP A 100 -26.42 50.98 -7.04
C ASP A 100 -27.73 51.24 -7.82
N SER A 101 -28.35 52.40 -7.61
CA SER A 101 -29.60 52.79 -8.25
C SER A 101 -29.52 52.96 -9.78
N LYS A 102 -28.30 53.07 -10.34
CA LYS A 102 -28.04 53.16 -11.78
C LYS A 102 -27.67 51.79 -12.37
N GLY A 103 -27.70 50.73 -11.56
CA GLY A 103 -27.31 49.38 -11.96
C GLY A 103 -25.81 49.15 -12.03
N LYS A 104 -24.98 50.07 -11.52
CA LYS A 104 -23.54 49.89 -11.48
C LYS A 104 -23.17 48.96 -10.33
N GLU A 105 -22.26 48.02 -10.60
CA GLU A 105 -21.72 47.10 -9.60
C GLU A 105 -20.87 47.86 -8.57
N VAL A 106 -21.27 47.79 -7.30
CA VAL A 106 -20.54 48.37 -6.16
C VAL A 106 -19.89 47.28 -5.28
N LEU A 107 -20.21 46.00 -5.53
CA LEU A 107 -19.54 44.84 -4.96
C LEU A 107 -19.70 43.62 -5.89
N ASN A 108 -18.66 42.79 -5.97
CA ASN A 108 -18.73 41.43 -6.52
C ASN A 108 -17.72 40.52 -5.83
N ARG A 109 -18.23 39.49 -5.16
CA ARG A 109 -17.44 38.60 -4.31
C ARG A 109 -17.92 37.16 -4.45
N VAL A 110 -16.96 36.23 -4.41
CA VAL A 110 -17.23 34.80 -4.32
C VAL A 110 -17.17 34.35 -2.85
N ILE A 111 -18.16 33.55 -2.43
CA ILE A 111 -18.28 32.95 -1.11
C ILE A 111 -18.25 31.43 -1.30
N TYR A 112 -17.29 30.76 -0.67
CA TYR A 112 -17.21 29.30 -0.72
C TYR A 112 -18.00 28.67 0.43
N LEU A 113 -18.73 27.61 0.11
CA LEU A 113 -19.51 26.80 1.04
C LEU A 113 -19.08 25.34 0.95
N THR A 114 -19.24 24.60 2.03
CA THR A 114 -19.17 23.13 2.03
C THR A 114 -20.54 22.57 2.32
N VAL A 115 -21.07 21.74 1.43
CA VAL A 115 -22.31 20.97 1.67
C VAL A 115 -21.93 19.53 2.02
N SER A 116 -22.39 19.01 3.13
CA SER A 116 -22.08 17.66 3.59
C SER A 116 -23.34 16.90 4.03
N ASN A 117 -23.27 15.56 4.00
CA ASN A 117 -24.35 14.71 4.53
C ASN A 117 -24.40 14.73 6.08
N ASN A 118 -23.28 15.06 6.72
CA ASN A 118 -23.08 15.13 8.15
C ASN A 118 -22.32 16.42 8.49
N PRO A 119 -22.60 17.06 9.62
CA PRO A 119 -21.75 18.16 10.08
C PRO A 119 -20.31 17.65 10.26
N LEU A 120 -19.30 18.45 9.92
CA LEU A 120 -17.89 18.21 10.27
C LEU A 120 -17.74 17.94 11.79
N THR A 121 -18.72 18.41 12.59
CA THR A 121 -18.90 18.27 14.04
C THR A 121 -19.97 17.27 14.49
N ALA A 122 -20.50 16.39 13.62
CA ALA A 122 -21.57 15.46 14.00
C ALA A 122 -21.23 14.62 15.24
N GLY A 123 -21.88 14.91 16.37
CA GLY A 123 -21.76 14.23 17.66
C GLY A 123 -20.63 14.70 18.59
N GLN A 124 -19.63 15.43 18.08
CA GLN A 124 -18.48 15.90 18.88
C GLN A 124 -17.96 17.23 18.32
N ALA A 125 -17.91 18.26 19.17
CA ALA A 125 -17.40 19.58 18.80
C ALA A 125 -15.89 19.54 18.51
N LEU A 126 -15.45 20.38 17.58
CA LEU A 126 -14.03 20.66 17.40
C LEU A 126 -13.58 21.66 18.46
N SER A 127 -12.48 21.36 19.13
CA SER A 127 -11.87 22.20 20.16
C SER A 127 -10.40 22.41 19.83
N LEU A 128 -9.94 23.66 19.89
CA LEU A 128 -8.54 24.03 19.77
C LEU A 128 -8.03 24.46 21.14
N LYS A 129 -6.98 23.79 21.63
CA LYS A 129 -6.27 24.16 22.85
C LYS A 129 -4.94 24.80 22.48
N VAL A 130 -4.62 25.94 23.09
CA VAL A 130 -3.31 26.59 22.94
C VAL A 130 -2.33 25.94 23.92
N LEU A 131 -1.24 25.40 23.39
CA LEU A 131 -0.21 24.68 24.15
C LEU A 131 0.91 25.61 24.60
N GLN A 132 1.25 26.60 23.77
CA GLN A 132 2.26 27.62 24.02
C GLN A 132 1.74 28.98 23.57
N ASP A 133 2.21 30.07 24.20
CA ASP A 133 1.87 31.42 23.78
C ASP A 133 2.13 31.59 22.29
N THR A 134 1.11 32.02 21.55
CA THR A 134 1.16 32.08 20.10
C THR A 134 0.31 33.24 19.57
N PHE A 135 0.47 33.56 18.29
CA PHE A 135 -0.38 34.55 17.65
C PHE A 135 -1.48 33.87 16.85
N PHE A 136 -2.73 34.30 17.08
CA PHE A 136 -3.80 34.12 16.10
C PHE A 136 -3.69 35.24 15.07
N LYS A 137 -3.63 34.89 13.79
CA LYS A 137 -3.20 35.80 12.71
C LYS A 137 -4.19 35.83 11.54
N THR A 138 -4.22 36.91 10.77
CA THR A 138 -4.99 36.99 9.51
C THR A 138 -4.34 36.25 8.35
N ALA A 139 -3.04 35.92 8.43
CA ALA A 139 -2.28 35.20 7.41
C ALA A 139 -1.28 34.19 8.01
N PRO A 140 -0.93 33.11 7.30
CA PRO A 140 0.02 32.08 7.74
C PRO A 140 1.48 32.49 7.51
N THR A 141 1.83 33.73 7.84
CA THR A 141 3.17 34.32 7.67
C THR A 141 3.83 34.59 9.01
N ASP A 142 5.11 34.95 9.01
CA ASP A 142 5.82 35.34 10.23
C ASP A 142 5.06 36.47 10.93
N SER A 143 4.83 36.32 12.24
CA SER A 143 4.11 37.31 13.03
C SER A 143 4.78 38.69 13.03
N SER A 144 6.10 38.77 12.81
CA SER A 144 6.86 40.01 12.73
C SER A 144 6.47 40.87 11.54
N THR A 145 5.94 40.28 10.46
CA THR A 145 5.51 41.01 9.26
C THR A 145 4.08 41.52 9.35
N LEU A 146 3.34 41.17 10.41
CA LEU A 146 1.94 41.53 10.60
C LEU A 146 1.77 42.71 11.55
N THR A 147 0.85 43.61 11.20
CA THR A 147 0.50 44.77 12.04
C THR A 147 -0.27 44.34 13.28
N ALA A 148 -0.40 45.24 14.27
CA ALA A 148 -1.16 44.99 15.50
C ALA A 148 -2.67 44.69 15.27
N ARG A 149 -3.23 45.01 14.09
CA ARG A 149 -4.62 44.66 13.73
C ARG A 149 -4.75 43.28 13.08
N GLU A 150 -3.64 42.71 12.65
CA GLU A 150 -3.59 41.46 11.88
C GLU A 150 -3.18 40.27 12.75
N LYS A 151 -2.82 40.51 14.01
CA LYS A 151 -2.48 39.47 14.98
C LYS A 151 -3.01 39.80 16.36
N VAL A 152 -3.26 38.75 17.14
CA VAL A 152 -3.57 38.83 18.56
C VAL A 152 -2.79 37.75 19.29
N LEU A 153 -2.14 38.13 20.39
CA LEU A 153 -1.48 37.17 21.28
C LEU A 153 -2.55 36.33 21.98
N VAL A 154 -2.37 35.03 21.96
CA VAL A 154 -3.22 34.06 22.63
C VAL A 154 -2.33 33.21 23.52
N ASN A 155 -2.65 33.20 24.81
CA ASN A 155 -1.81 32.60 25.84
C ASN A 155 -2.05 31.09 25.94
N ALA A 156 -1.02 30.38 26.38
CA ALA A 156 -1.07 28.97 26.68
C ALA A 156 -2.21 28.64 27.65
N GLY A 157 -2.88 27.51 27.41
CA GLY A 157 -4.00 27.03 28.20
C GLY A 157 -5.38 27.50 27.72
N GLN A 158 -5.46 28.53 26.88
CA GLN A 158 -6.75 28.96 26.31
C GLN A 158 -7.34 27.90 25.38
N THR A 159 -8.67 27.80 25.35
CA THR A 159 -9.42 26.87 24.50
C THR A 159 -10.47 27.60 23.68
N PHE A 160 -10.67 27.15 22.43
CA PHE A 160 -11.60 27.75 21.49
C PHE A 160 -12.46 26.68 20.84
N THR A 161 -13.75 26.98 20.68
CA THR A 161 -14.63 26.15 19.85
C THR A 161 -14.36 26.48 18.38
N VAL A 162 -14.07 25.45 17.59
CA VAL A 162 -13.79 25.58 16.16
C VAL A 162 -15.00 25.12 15.36
N SER A 163 -15.43 25.94 14.41
CA SER A 163 -16.48 25.58 13.44
C SER A 163 -15.88 24.85 12.25
N ARG A 164 -14.74 25.31 11.73
CA ARG A 164 -14.05 24.72 10.59
C ARG A 164 -12.55 24.88 10.71
N TYR A 165 -11.80 23.96 10.10
CA TYR A 165 -10.36 24.08 9.98
C TYR A 165 -9.87 23.65 8.60
N GLY A 166 -8.61 23.95 8.34
CA GLY A 166 -7.76 23.38 7.30
C GLY A 166 -6.31 23.59 7.69
N TYR A 167 -5.41 22.98 6.94
CA TYR A 167 -3.98 23.08 7.18
C TYR A 167 -3.26 23.62 5.94
N VAL A 168 -2.36 24.58 6.13
CA VAL A 168 -1.56 25.19 5.06
C VAL A 168 -0.28 25.75 5.65
N ASP A 169 0.87 25.48 5.03
CA ASP A 169 2.18 26.04 5.36
C ASP A 169 2.51 26.02 6.87
N GLY A 170 2.32 24.87 7.53
CA GLY A 170 2.59 24.73 8.98
C GLY A 170 1.58 25.42 9.91
N HIS A 171 0.46 25.92 9.37
CA HIS A 171 -0.55 26.64 10.13
C HIS A 171 -1.92 25.97 10.07
N LEU A 172 -2.60 25.95 11.20
CA LEU A 172 -4.03 25.66 11.27
C LEU A 172 -4.83 26.91 10.93
N LYS A 173 -5.47 26.87 9.77
CA LYS A 173 -6.47 27.84 9.32
C LYS A 173 -7.79 27.48 9.97
N VAL A 174 -8.30 28.31 10.87
CA VAL A 174 -9.52 28.01 11.63
C VAL A 174 -10.59 29.09 11.47
N GLU A 175 -11.84 28.67 11.53
CA GLU A 175 -12.99 29.51 11.79
C GLU A 175 -13.50 29.16 13.19
N LEU A 176 -13.33 30.09 14.13
CA LEU A 176 -13.75 29.99 15.52
C LEU A 176 -15.23 30.34 15.64
N ARG A 177 -15.88 29.77 16.65
CA ARG A 177 -17.27 30.12 16.99
C ARG A 177 -17.38 31.59 17.45
N ASP A 178 -16.46 32.00 18.31
CA ASP A 178 -16.40 33.34 18.89
C ASP A 178 -15.19 34.09 18.33
N ALA A 179 -15.38 35.37 18.01
CA ALA A 179 -14.33 36.21 17.44
C ALA A 179 -13.30 36.63 18.50
N ILE A 180 -12.03 36.68 18.11
CA ILE A 180 -10.93 37.23 18.91
C ILE A 180 -10.49 38.56 18.29
N ALA A 181 -10.77 39.68 18.95
CA ALA A 181 -10.34 40.99 18.47
C ALA A 181 -8.80 41.12 18.52
N PRO A 182 -8.16 41.84 17.56
CA PRO A 182 -8.75 42.50 16.40
C PRO A 182 -8.94 41.60 15.16
N VAL A 183 -8.46 40.36 15.18
CA VAL A 183 -8.42 39.46 14.00
C VAL A 183 -9.81 39.02 13.54
N GLY A 184 -10.71 38.76 14.49
CA GLY A 184 -12.05 38.25 14.23
C GLY A 184 -12.17 36.76 14.49
N ASN A 185 -13.10 36.11 13.80
CA ASN A 185 -13.42 34.69 13.96
C ASN A 185 -12.71 33.78 12.96
N PHE A 186 -12.03 34.34 11.96
CA PHE A 186 -11.26 33.58 10.98
C PHE A 186 -9.79 33.97 11.01
N GLY A 187 -8.90 32.99 11.07
CA GLY A 187 -7.47 33.24 11.13
C GLY A 187 -6.63 31.97 11.19
N TYR A 188 -5.38 32.12 11.61
CA TYR A 188 -4.33 31.11 11.53
C TYR A 188 -3.60 31.01 12.87
N PHE A 189 -3.39 29.77 13.33
CA PHE A 189 -2.47 29.43 14.41
C PHE A 189 -1.27 28.68 13.85
N TYR A 190 -0.08 28.88 14.43
CA TYR A 190 1.07 28.01 14.16
C TYR A 190 0.81 26.63 14.78
N GLU A 191 0.90 25.57 13.99
CA GLU A 191 0.34 24.26 14.35
C GLU A 191 1.01 23.62 15.57
N ASP A 192 2.35 23.64 15.67
CA ASP A 192 3.09 23.09 16.83
C ASP A 192 2.65 23.69 18.19
N PHE A 193 2.06 24.89 18.19
CA PHE A 193 1.72 25.62 19.42
C PHE A 193 0.26 25.41 19.82
N VAL A 194 -0.51 24.65 19.05
CA VAL A 194 -1.93 24.39 19.31
C VAL A 194 -2.27 22.92 19.13
N GLN A 195 -3.37 22.49 19.71
CA GLN A 195 -3.89 21.13 19.54
C GLN A 195 -5.35 21.20 19.11
N LEU A 196 -5.64 20.74 17.90
CA LEU A 196 -7.02 20.56 17.42
C LEU A 196 -7.51 19.16 17.75
N SER A 197 -8.72 19.06 18.30
CA SER A 197 -9.34 17.78 18.67
C SER A 197 -10.81 17.74 18.24
N LYS A 198 -11.29 16.57 17.84
CA LYS A 198 -12.71 16.27 17.63
C LYS A 198 -13.17 15.34 18.75
N GLY A 199 -13.92 15.89 19.71
CA GLY A 199 -14.19 15.19 20.97
C GLY A 199 -12.88 14.86 21.69
N SER A 200 -12.66 13.57 22.00
CA SER A 200 -11.42 13.09 22.62
C SER A 200 -10.30 12.78 21.62
N HIS A 201 -10.58 12.82 20.32
CA HIS A 201 -9.61 12.44 19.29
C HIS A 201 -8.79 13.65 18.87
N ILE A 202 -7.48 13.56 19.05
CA ILE A 202 -6.54 14.60 18.63
C ILE A 202 -6.24 14.43 17.13
N LEU A 203 -6.33 15.52 16.38
CA LEU A 203 -5.94 15.55 14.98
C LEU A 203 -4.45 15.84 14.84
N ARG A 204 -3.81 15.29 13.80
CA ARG A 204 -2.38 15.41 13.50
C ARG A 204 -2.17 15.94 12.10
N PHE A 205 -1.13 16.71 11.84
CA PHE A 205 -0.90 17.29 10.51
C PHE A 205 0.47 16.92 9.93
N ASP A 206 1.36 16.38 10.76
CA ASP A 206 2.57 15.67 10.35
C ASP A 206 2.47 14.17 10.72
N ILE A 207 2.95 13.30 9.82
CA ILE A 207 3.08 11.86 10.05
C ILE A 207 4.04 11.54 11.20
N ASN A 208 4.99 12.42 11.49
CA ASN A 208 5.93 12.29 12.60
C ASN A 208 5.22 12.38 13.97
N ASP A 209 4.16 13.18 14.07
CA ASP A 209 3.39 13.37 15.31
C ASP A 209 2.35 12.27 15.60
N VAL A 210 2.17 11.36 14.63
CA VAL A 210 1.28 10.21 14.81
C VAL A 210 1.90 9.27 15.85
N PRO A 211 1.20 8.92 16.94
CA PRO A 211 1.78 8.06 17.97
C PRO A 211 1.99 6.64 17.44
N ASN A 212 3.08 6.00 17.86
CA ASN A 212 3.27 4.57 17.64
C ASN A 212 2.27 3.79 18.49
N THR A 213 1.76 2.69 17.93
CA THR A 213 0.77 1.84 18.60
C THR A 213 1.15 0.37 18.44
N LYS A 214 0.48 -0.51 19.19
CA LYS A 214 0.68 -1.96 19.10
C LYS A 214 0.00 -2.61 17.89
N VAL A 215 -0.78 -1.86 17.10
CA VAL A 215 -1.42 -2.38 15.88
C VAL A 215 -0.44 -2.39 14.70
N SER A 216 -0.82 -3.07 13.61
CA SER A 216 0.04 -3.30 12.43
C SER A 216 0.57 -2.02 11.79
N ALA A 217 -0.25 -0.97 11.72
CA ALA A 217 0.13 0.34 11.20
C ALA A 217 -0.86 1.44 11.64
N GLN A 218 -0.44 2.68 11.46
CA GLN A 218 -1.26 3.88 11.63
C GLN A 218 -1.41 4.59 10.28
N LEU A 219 -2.62 5.08 10.01
CA LEU A 219 -2.97 5.85 8.82
C LEU A 219 -3.27 7.29 9.23
N LEU A 220 -2.56 8.24 8.63
CA LEU A 220 -2.86 9.66 8.70
C LEU A 220 -3.59 10.10 7.43
N VAL A 221 -4.68 10.84 7.59
CA VAL A 221 -5.40 11.47 6.48
C VAL A 221 -4.77 12.85 6.24
N ASP A 222 -3.97 13.00 5.20
CA ASP A 222 -3.33 14.30 4.91
C ASP A 222 -4.27 15.29 4.22
N THR A 223 -5.33 14.77 3.59
CA THR A 223 -6.29 15.53 2.79
C THR A 223 -7.67 14.93 3.04
N THR A 224 -8.66 15.78 3.37
CA THR A 224 -10.04 15.31 3.57
C THR A 224 -10.50 14.52 2.35
N THR A 225 -10.90 13.26 2.56
CA THR A 225 -11.10 12.28 1.50
C THR A 225 -12.25 11.33 1.84
N LEU A 226 -12.47 10.34 0.97
CA LEU A 226 -13.43 9.26 1.17
C LEU A 226 -12.71 7.93 1.28
N ILE A 227 -13.13 7.10 2.24
CA ILE A 227 -12.97 5.66 2.16
C ILE A 227 -14.17 5.07 1.43
N LYS A 228 -13.92 4.13 0.52
CA LYS A 228 -14.92 3.57 -0.40
C LYS A 228 -14.97 2.06 -0.27
N ALA A 229 -16.14 1.44 -0.45
CA ALA A 229 -16.26 -0.01 -0.46
C ALA A 229 -15.60 -0.66 -1.70
N LYS A 230 -15.40 0.13 -2.78
CA LYS A 230 -14.77 -0.30 -4.03
C LYS A 230 -13.83 0.77 -4.56
N ALA A 231 -12.78 0.36 -5.27
CA ALA A 231 -11.85 1.26 -5.98
C ALA A 231 -12.46 1.79 -7.30
N VAL A 232 -13.59 2.50 -7.19
CA VAL A 232 -14.28 3.18 -8.31
C VAL A 232 -14.49 4.66 -7.97
N ASP A 233 -14.99 5.44 -8.92
CA ASP A 233 -15.39 6.83 -8.69
C ASP A 233 -16.47 6.90 -7.59
N SER A 234 -16.28 7.76 -6.60
CA SER A 234 -17.18 7.88 -5.44
C SER A 234 -18.58 8.39 -5.80
N SER A 235 -18.74 9.08 -6.93
CA SER A 235 -20.04 9.54 -7.44
C SER A 235 -20.94 8.38 -7.85
N THR A 236 -20.35 7.22 -8.16
CA THR A 236 -21.07 5.99 -8.55
C THR A 236 -21.48 5.14 -7.34
N LEU A 237 -21.00 5.48 -6.15
CA LEU A 237 -21.23 4.70 -4.92
C LEU A 237 -22.36 5.29 -4.07
N PRO A 238 -23.30 4.46 -3.60
CA PRO A 238 -24.27 4.83 -2.58
C PRO A 238 -23.61 5.34 -1.29
N GLU A 239 -24.32 6.15 -0.50
CA GLU A 239 -23.80 6.71 0.76
C GLU A 239 -23.34 5.65 1.76
N HIS A 240 -24.02 4.50 1.86
CA HIS A 240 -23.58 3.40 2.75
C HIS A 240 -22.30 2.69 2.27
N GLN A 241 -21.82 2.98 1.05
CA GLN A 241 -20.58 2.41 0.48
C GLN A 241 -19.41 3.39 0.49
N LYS A 242 -19.55 4.51 1.21
CA LYS A 242 -18.47 5.47 1.40
C LYS A 242 -18.60 6.17 2.75
N ALA A 243 -17.46 6.54 3.33
CA ALA A 243 -17.43 7.36 4.53
C ALA A 243 -16.39 8.46 4.37
N GLN A 244 -16.66 9.62 4.99
CA GLN A 244 -15.74 10.74 4.97
C GLN A 244 -14.64 10.56 6.01
N LEU A 245 -13.40 10.80 5.59
CA LEU A 245 -12.23 10.87 6.43
C LEU A 245 -11.73 12.31 6.45
N LEU A 246 -11.53 12.88 7.64
CA LEU A 246 -11.16 14.27 7.80
C LEU A 246 -9.64 14.46 7.77
N GLN A 247 -9.17 15.59 7.23
CA GLN A 247 -7.76 15.95 7.31
C GLN A 247 -7.26 15.92 8.77
N GLY A 248 -6.16 15.26 8.99
CA GLY A 248 -5.53 15.02 10.27
C GLY A 248 -6.17 13.97 11.16
N GLN A 249 -7.19 13.27 10.66
CA GLN A 249 -7.69 12.07 11.32
C GLN A 249 -6.63 10.97 11.28
N VAL A 250 -6.42 10.32 12.43
CA VAL A 250 -5.53 9.17 12.58
C VAL A 250 -6.37 7.92 12.79
N LEU A 251 -6.11 6.87 12.02
CA LEU A 251 -6.80 5.59 12.08
C LEU A 251 -5.80 4.45 12.31
N ALA A 252 -6.08 3.61 13.30
CA ALA A 252 -5.38 2.33 13.47
C ALA A 252 -5.82 1.35 12.38
N ILE A 253 -4.86 0.72 11.69
CA ILE A 253 -5.13 -0.29 10.67
C ILE A 253 -4.43 -1.61 11.01
N THR A 254 -5.09 -2.72 10.70
CA THR A 254 -4.55 -4.09 10.86
C THR A 254 -3.96 -4.63 9.57
N GLY A 255 -4.30 -4.04 8.42
CA GLY A 255 -3.79 -4.44 7.12
C GLY A 255 -3.93 -3.39 6.03
N TYR A 256 -3.15 -3.55 4.97
CA TYR A 256 -3.22 -2.73 3.77
C TYR A 256 -2.82 -3.50 2.51
N ALA A 257 -3.19 -3.03 1.33
CA ALA A 257 -2.71 -3.51 0.04
C ALA A 257 -2.73 -2.37 -0.99
N CYS A 258 -1.73 -2.30 -1.88
CA CYS A 258 -1.71 -1.32 -2.96
C CYS A 258 -2.44 -1.88 -4.19
N ILE A 259 -3.42 -1.12 -4.73
CA ILE A 259 -4.15 -1.52 -5.92
C ILE A 259 -4.71 -0.29 -6.65
N LYS A 260 -4.46 -0.18 -7.96
CA LYS A 260 -5.12 0.81 -8.84
C LYS A 260 -5.18 2.24 -8.28
N GLY A 261 -4.05 2.74 -7.77
CA GLY A 261 -3.97 4.09 -7.17
C GLY A 261 -4.75 4.21 -5.85
N HIS A 262 -4.92 3.14 -5.10
CA HIS A 262 -5.57 3.16 -3.80
C HIS A 262 -4.84 2.24 -2.84
N PHE A 263 -4.82 2.62 -1.57
CA PHE A 263 -4.66 1.64 -0.51
C PHE A 263 -6.03 1.02 -0.23
N ARG A 264 -6.13 -0.31 -0.34
CA ARG A 264 -7.16 -1.07 0.37
C ARG A 264 -6.67 -1.25 1.80
N VAL A 265 -7.47 -0.88 2.80
CA VAL A 265 -7.09 -0.95 4.22
C VAL A 265 -8.12 -1.78 5.00
N THR A 266 -7.66 -2.44 6.07
CA THR A 266 -8.51 -2.96 7.16
C THR A 266 -8.27 -2.11 8.39
N LEU A 267 -9.30 -1.45 8.87
CA LEU A 267 -9.33 -0.62 10.07
C LEU A 267 -9.40 -1.52 11.31
N ALA A 268 -8.69 -1.15 12.37
CA ALA A 268 -8.77 -1.86 13.64
C ALA A 268 -10.13 -1.67 14.33
N GLN A 269 -10.85 -0.59 13.99
CA GLN A 269 -12.21 -0.33 14.45
C GLN A 269 -13.09 0.05 13.25
N PRO A 270 -14.29 -0.54 13.12
CA PRO A 270 -15.19 -0.23 12.02
C PRO A 270 -15.69 1.22 12.12
N LEU A 271 -15.81 1.87 10.96
CA LEU A 271 -16.47 3.16 10.85
C LEU A 271 -17.99 2.98 10.93
N PRO A 272 -18.70 3.78 11.74
CA PRO A 272 -20.15 3.72 11.84
C PRO A 272 -20.83 3.85 10.47
N GLY A 273 -21.71 2.90 10.14
CA GLY A 273 -22.47 2.90 8.89
C GLY A 273 -21.70 2.52 7.62
N PHE A 274 -20.41 2.17 7.73
CA PHE A 274 -19.58 1.77 6.59
C PHE A 274 -18.93 0.40 6.78
N GLY A 275 -18.31 0.14 7.94
CA GLY A 275 -17.54 -1.08 8.21
C GLY A 275 -16.05 -0.82 8.40
N ASP A 276 -15.24 -1.86 8.38
CA ASP A 276 -13.82 -1.85 8.71
C ASP A 276 -12.89 -1.97 7.50
N ALA A 277 -13.38 -2.25 6.29
CA ALA A 277 -12.54 -2.41 5.12
C ALA A 277 -12.94 -1.48 3.98
N GLY A 278 -11.96 -0.89 3.30
CA GLY A 278 -12.23 -0.01 2.16
C GLY A 278 -11.00 0.49 1.44
N TYR A 279 -11.23 1.34 0.43
CA TYR A 279 -10.23 1.86 -0.48
C TYR A 279 -10.12 3.37 -0.31
N ILE A 280 -8.90 3.86 -0.14
CA ILE A 280 -8.59 5.29 0.02
C ILE A 280 -7.57 5.69 -1.05
N TYR A 281 -7.78 6.84 -1.67
CA TYR A 281 -6.84 7.36 -2.66
C TYR A 281 -5.48 7.61 -2.03
N TRP A 282 -4.43 7.06 -2.64
CA TRP A 282 -3.12 6.96 -1.99
C TRP A 282 -2.43 8.29 -1.70
N GLN A 283 -2.73 9.36 -2.47
CA GLN A 283 -2.14 10.69 -2.26
C GLN A 283 -2.88 11.51 -1.19
N HIS A 284 -3.97 10.99 -0.63
CA HIS A 284 -4.74 11.66 0.42
C HIS A 284 -4.44 11.12 1.83
N ILE A 285 -3.52 10.15 1.92
CA ILE A 285 -3.15 9.51 3.16
C ILE A 285 -1.66 9.20 3.21
N GLN A 286 -1.15 9.07 4.43
CA GLN A 286 0.14 8.48 4.71
C GLN A 286 -0.06 7.30 5.66
N ILE A 287 0.69 6.22 5.47
CA ILE A 287 0.66 5.04 6.36
C ILE A 287 2.04 4.90 6.98
N LYS A 288 2.11 4.60 8.28
CA LYS A 288 3.37 4.24 8.95
C LYS A 288 3.25 3.01 9.83
N ARG A 289 4.36 2.29 9.95
CA ARG A 289 4.55 1.21 10.92
C ARG A 289 5.75 1.56 11.80
N GLY A 290 5.49 1.81 13.08
CA GLY A 290 6.49 2.45 13.92
C GLY A 290 6.93 3.78 13.30
N ASN A 291 8.25 3.97 13.17
CA ASN A 291 8.82 5.17 12.56
C ASN A 291 8.99 5.08 11.04
N GLN A 292 8.60 3.97 10.40
CA GLN A 292 8.76 3.78 8.95
C GLN A 292 7.47 4.12 8.21
N VAL A 293 7.55 5.08 7.29
CA VAL A 293 6.47 5.37 6.34
C VAL A 293 6.40 4.24 5.31
N ILE A 294 5.19 3.80 4.99
CA ILE A 294 4.88 2.79 4.00
C ILE A 294 4.47 3.51 2.71
N PRO A 295 5.31 3.49 1.65
CA PRO A 295 4.98 4.11 0.39
C PRO A 295 3.92 3.31 -0.36
N TYR A 296 3.18 3.98 -1.23
CA TYR A 296 2.36 3.30 -2.23
C TYR A 296 3.27 2.69 -3.30
N ASP A 297 3.16 1.37 -3.51
CA ASP A 297 3.90 0.65 -4.54
C ASP A 297 2.94 0.12 -5.62
N PRO A 298 2.97 0.67 -6.86
CA PRO A 298 2.12 0.19 -7.96
C PRO A 298 2.47 -1.23 -8.42
N LEU A 299 3.63 -1.76 -8.03
CA LEU A 299 4.09 -3.12 -8.30
C LEU A 299 4.05 -4.01 -7.04
N ALA A 300 3.33 -3.60 -6.00
CA ALA A 300 3.15 -4.40 -4.80
C ALA A 300 2.59 -5.78 -5.14
N LEU A 301 3.01 -6.77 -4.35
CA LEU A 301 2.49 -8.12 -4.48
C LEU A 301 1.11 -8.21 -3.81
N THR A 302 0.20 -8.91 -4.47
CA THR A 302 -1.10 -9.27 -3.89
C THR A 302 -1.41 -10.73 -4.16
N VAL A 303 -2.23 -11.31 -3.29
CA VAL A 303 -2.81 -12.64 -3.45
C VAL A 303 -4.33 -12.51 -3.40
N ALA A 304 -5.02 -13.17 -4.33
CA ALA A 304 -6.47 -13.30 -4.32
C ALA A 304 -6.88 -14.76 -4.37
N ALA A 305 -8.02 -15.10 -3.79
CA ALA A 305 -8.61 -16.43 -3.89
C ALA A 305 -9.79 -16.38 -4.89
N PRO A 306 -9.66 -16.94 -6.11
CA PRO A 306 -10.77 -16.98 -7.07
C PRO A 306 -11.96 -17.81 -6.57
N LYS A 307 -11.69 -18.78 -5.68
CA LYS A 307 -12.66 -19.60 -4.96
C LYS A 307 -12.25 -19.64 -3.50
N ALA A 308 -13.22 -19.80 -2.59
CA ALA A 308 -12.94 -19.89 -1.17
C ALA A 308 -11.95 -21.03 -0.88
N THR A 309 -10.94 -20.73 -0.07
CA THR A 309 -9.88 -21.68 0.29
C THR A 309 -9.39 -21.42 1.72
N LEU A 310 -8.33 -22.10 2.14
CA LEU A 310 -7.76 -21.95 3.46
C LEU A 310 -6.35 -21.36 3.39
N PHE A 311 -6.09 -20.41 4.30
CA PHE A 311 -4.74 -20.04 4.69
C PHE A 311 -4.32 -20.87 5.89
N LYS A 312 -3.20 -21.57 5.77
CA LYS A 312 -2.82 -22.68 6.66
C LYS A 312 -1.55 -22.37 7.43
N LYS A 313 -1.42 -22.85 8.67
CA LYS A 313 -0.16 -22.71 9.43
C LYS A 313 0.95 -23.63 8.97
N ARG A 314 0.61 -24.74 8.31
CA ARG A 314 1.58 -25.71 7.79
C ARG A 314 1.19 -26.15 6.37
N PRO A 315 2.16 -26.54 5.53
CA PRO A 315 1.94 -26.97 4.14
C PRO A 315 1.52 -28.46 4.08
N VAL A 316 0.48 -28.82 4.83
CA VAL A 316 -0.07 -30.19 4.87
C VAL A 316 -1.54 -30.20 4.45
N ASP A 317 -2.11 -31.39 4.27
CA ASP A 317 -3.54 -31.54 4.02
C ASP A 317 -4.35 -30.85 5.14
N SER A 318 -5.40 -30.14 4.75
CA SER A 318 -6.28 -29.40 5.66
C SER A 318 -6.95 -30.32 6.70
N ALA A 319 -7.16 -31.61 6.41
CA ALA A 319 -7.67 -32.59 7.36
C ALA A 319 -6.72 -32.81 8.56
N ALA A 320 -5.40 -32.62 8.37
CA ALA A 320 -4.38 -32.79 9.40
C ALA A 320 -4.13 -31.53 10.25
N LEU A 321 -4.91 -30.47 10.03
CA LEU A 321 -4.77 -29.18 10.72
C LEU A 321 -5.88 -28.99 11.75
N LYS A 322 -5.51 -28.48 12.93
CA LYS A 322 -6.45 -28.03 13.96
C LYS A 322 -7.20 -26.77 13.49
N PRO A 323 -8.37 -26.44 14.06
CA PRO A 323 -9.12 -25.23 13.70
C PRO A 323 -8.29 -23.95 13.80
N GLN A 324 -7.49 -23.76 14.85
CA GLN A 324 -6.62 -22.57 14.99
C GLN A 324 -5.47 -22.49 13.97
N GLU A 325 -5.19 -23.58 13.24
CA GLU A 325 -4.18 -23.63 12.18
C GLU A 325 -4.75 -23.28 10.81
N LYS A 326 -6.03 -22.89 10.75
CA LYS A 326 -6.79 -22.57 9.55
C LYS A 326 -7.35 -21.16 9.68
N TYR A 327 -7.25 -20.40 8.59
CA TYR A 327 -7.99 -19.17 8.41
C TYR A 327 -8.74 -19.26 7.09
N GLN A 328 -10.00 -18.84 7.10
CA GLN A 328 -10.81 -18.82 5.87
C GLN A 328 -10.27 -17.74 4.95
N PHE A 329 -10.01 -18.10 3.70
CA PHE A 329 -9.65 -17.15 2.66
C PHE A 329 -10.85 -17.07 1.70
N PRO A 330 -11.74 -16.07 1.88
CA PRO A 330 -12.98 -15.97 1.11
C PRO A 330 -12.74 -15.73 -0.38
N ALA A 331 -13.68 -16.20 -1.20
CA ALA A 331 -13.65 -15.94 -2.63
C ALA A 331 -13.78 -14.43 -2.92
N GLY A 332 -12.96 -13.92 -3.84
CA GLY A 332 -13.02 -12.53 -4.30
C GLY A 332 -12.33 -11.52 -3.39
N GLU A 333 -11.89 -11.92 -2.19
CA GLU A 333 -10.98 -11.11 -1.39
C GLU A 333 -9.55 -11.20 -1.91
N PHE A 334 -8.79 -10.14 -1.68
CA PHE A 334 -7.35 -10.12 -1.91
C PHE A 334 -6.64 -9.44 -0.74
N TYR A 335 -5.40 -9.85 -0.52
CA TYR A 335 -4.53 -9.35 0.52
C TYR A 335 -3.22 -8.88 -0.10
N GLY A 336 -2.60 -7.87 0.51
CA GLY A 336 -1.23 -7.48 0.18
C GLY A 336 -0.26 -8.54 0.70
N VAL A 337 0.83 -8.75 -0.04
CA VAL A 337 1.87 -9.72 0.28
C VAL A 337 3.19 -8.98 0.41
N SER A 338 3.85 -9.11 1.57
CA SER A 338 5.19 -8.55 1.79
C SER A 338 6.28 -9.45 1.23
N SER A 339 6.11 -10.77 1.34
CA SER A 339 7.03 -11.76 0.76
C SER A 339 6.35 -13.09 0.53
N TYR A 340 6.92 -13.90 -0.37
CA TYR A 340 6.50 -15.28 -0.57
C TYR A 340 7.68 -16.21 -0.79
N ALA A 341 7.48 -17.50 -0.54
CA ALA A 341 8.40 -18.57 -0.86
C ALA A 341 7.64 -19.84 -1.27
N LEU A 342 8.28 -20.73 -2.03
CA LEU A 342 7.74 -22.05 -2.32
C LEU A 342 8.27 -23.06 -1.30
N GLU A 343 7.37 -23.80 -0.67
CA GLU A 343 7.73 -24.75 0.38
C GLU A 343 6.75 -25.92 0.37
N ALA A 344 7.28 -27.16 0.24
CA ALA A 344 6.50 -28.40 0.26
C ALA A 344 5.22 -28.37 -0.62
N GLY A 345 5.35 -27.87 -1.85
CA GLY A 345 4.26 -27.78 -2.83
C GLY A 345 3.22 -26.67 -2.55
N HIS A 346 3.51 -25.79 -1.60
CA HIS A 346 2.67 -24.66 -1.22
C HIS A 346 3.37 -23.33 -1.47
N ILE A 347 2.59 -22.26 -1.50
CA ILE A 347 3.11 -20.89 -1.46
C ILE A 347 3.01 -20.45 0.00
N LYS A 348 4.16 -20.25 0.63
CA LYS A 348 4.27 -19.56 1.91
C LYS A 348 4.15 -18.07 1.66
N LEU A 349 3.25 -17.40 2.36
CA LEU A 349 3.00 -15.97 2.23
C LEU A 349 3.20 -15.31 3.59
N SER A 350 3.82 -14.14 3.57
CA SER A 350 3.69 -13.14 4.63
C SER A 350 2.82 -12.01 4.08
N LEU A 351 1.67 -11.80 4.71
CA LEU A 351 0.72 -10.77 4.35
C LEU A 351 1.12 -9.43 4.96
N THR A 352 0.65 -8.35 4.36
CA THR A 352 0.71 -6.99 4.95
C THR A 352 -0.43 -6.74 5.95
N GLU A 353 -1.23 -7.77 6.24
CA GLU A 353 -2.40 -7.75 7.10
C GLU A 353 -2.28 -8.81 8.21
N GLU A 354 -2.61 -8.41 9.44
CA GLU A 354 -2.73 -9.32 10.57
C GLU A 354 -4.12 -9.93 10.63
N LEU A 355 -4.20 -11.23 10.40
CA LEU A 355 -5.45 -11.97 10.41
C LEU A 355 -5.84 -12.34 11.85
N PRO A 356 -7.05 -11.99 12.33
CA PRO A 356 -7.46 -12.21 13.71
C PRO A 356 -7.29 -13.67 14.16
N GLY A 357 -6.59 -13.88 15.27
CA GLY A 357 -6.35 -15.20 15.86
C GLY A 357 -5.39 -16.11 15.08
N PHE A 358 -4.92 -15.68 13.90
CA PHE A 358 -4.05 -16.47 13.04
C PHE A 358 -2.67 -15.80 12.87
N GLY A 359 -2.62 -14.48 12.67
CA GLY A 359 -1.42 -13.73 12.34
C GLY A 359 -1.23 -13.53 10.82
N ASN A 360 -0.10 -13.00 10.38
CA ASN A 360 0.10 -12.60 8.98
C ASN A 360 0.79 -13.64 8.07
N THR A 361 1.33 -14.74 8.62
CA THR A 361 2.14 -15.70 7.86
C THR A 361 1.53 -17.09 7.85
N GLY A 362 1.50 -17.71 6.67
CA GLY A 362 0.88 -19.02 6.43
C GLY A 362 1.11 -19.52 5.01
N TYR A 363 0.36 -20.56 4.63
CA TYR A 363 0.49 -21.30 3.37
C TYR A 363 -0.84 -21.34 2.62
N VAL A 364 -0.77 -21.17 1.31
CA VAL A 364 -1.87 -21.44 0.38
C VAL A 364 -1.46 -22.48 -0.64
N PHE A 365 -2.44 -23.21 -1.18
CA PHE A 365 -2.18 -24.15 -2.28
C PHE A 365 -2.22 -23.40 -3.62
N PRO A 366 -1.21 -23.53 -4.50
CA PRO A 366 -1.09 -22.72 -5.71
C PRO A 366 -2.33 -22.71 -6.60
N ALA A 367 -3.00 -23.86 -6.74
CA ALA A 367 -4.16 -23.99 -7.62
C ALA A 367 -5.41 -23.20 -7.16
N PHE A 368 -5.44 -22.74 -5.90
CA PHE A 368 -6.60 -22.02 -5.33
C PHE A 368 -6.38 -20.51 -5.19
N VAL A 369 -5.22 -20.00 -5.59
CA VAL A 369 -4.90 -18.58 -5.48
C VAL A 369 -4.36 -18.01 -6.78
N GLN A 370 -4.51 -16.71 -6.95
CA GLN A 370 -3.87 -15.94 -8.01
C GLN A 370 -2.97 -14.89 -7.39
N MET A 371 -1.66 -14.99 -7.67
CA MET A 371 -0.70 -13.96 -7.29
C MET A 371 -0.65 -12.88 -8.36
N ARG A 372 -0.46 -11.63 -7.95
CA ARG A 372 -0.22 -10.50 -8.85
C ARG A 372 0.94 -9.65 -8.39
N ARG A 373 1.59 -8.99 -9.36
CA ARG A 373 2.53 -7.90 -9.16
C ARG A 373 1.97 -6.68 -9.88
N GLY A 374 1.47 -5.72 -9.12
CA GLY A 374 0.58 -4.69 -9.67
C GLY A 374 -0.63 -5.35 -10.36
N ASP A 375 -0.87 -5.01 -11.62
CA ASP A 375 -1.97 -5.58 -12.41
C ASP A 375 -1.63 -6.92 -13.12
N LYS A 376 -0.37 -7.37 -13.07
CA LYS A 376 0.08 -8.58 -13.78
C LYS A 376 -0.06 -9.82 -12.92
N SER A 377 -0.94 -10.74 -13.32
CA SER A 377 -1.02 -12.08 -12.72
C SER A 377 0.20 -12.92 -13.07
N PHE A 378 0.67 -13.70 -12.10
CA PHE A 378 1.71 -14.70 -12.31
C PHE A 378 1.45 -15.93 -11.44
N ASN A 379 1.98 -17.08 -11.86
CA ASN A 379 1.95 -18.29 -11.05
C ASN A 379 3.34 -18.52 -10.45
N PRO A 380 3.53 -18.38 -9.12
CA PRO A 380 4.82 -18.65 -8.50
C PRO A 380 5.18 -20.14 -8.55
N PHE A 381 4.21 -21.04 -8.74
CA PHE A 381 4.40 -22.48 -8.84
C PHE A 381 3.86 -23.00 -10.19
N PRO A 382 4.61 -22.81 -11.30
CA PRO A 382 4.13 -23.13 -12.63
C PRO A 382 3.84 -24.64 -12.81
N PRO A 383 2.92 -25.02 -13.71
CA PRO A 383 2.56 -26.44 -13.93
C PRO A 383 3.69 -27.27 -14.56
N GLN A 384 4.67 -26.60 -15.15
CA GLN A 384 5.89 -27.21 -15.68
C GLN A 384 7.07 -26.27 -15.53
N VAL A 385 8.26 -26.85 -15.40
CA VAL A 385 9.54 -26.14 -15.31
C VAL A 385 10.57 -26.93 -16.09
N GLU A 386 11.38 -26.23 -16.87
CA GLU A 386 12.64 -26.75 -17.38
C GLU A 386 13.74 -25.74 -17.04
N ILE A 387 14.78 -26.21 -16.36
CA ILE A 387 15.98 -25.45 -16.00
C ILE A 387 17.03 -25.79 -17.05
N ASN A 388 17.70 -24.77 -17.60
CA ASN A 388 18.76 -24.96 -18.58
C ASN A 388 20.08 -25.38 -17.90
N VAL A 389 20.09 -26.56 -17.29
CA VAL A 389 21.27 -27.20 -16.70
C VAL A 389 22.05 -27.90 -17.80
N PRO A 390 23.37 -27.67 -17.93
CA PRO A 390 24.19 -28.41 -18.89
C PRO A 390 24.18 -29.90 -18.58
N TYR A 391 24.38 -30.71 -19.62
CA TYR A 391 24.50 -32.15 -19.49
C TYR A 391 25.98 -32.54 -19.48
N PHE A 392 26.37 -33.36 -18.51
CA PHE A 392 27.67 -34.04 -18.44
C PHE A 392 27.43 -35.55 -18.36
N SER A 393 28.21 -36.31 -19.14
CA SER A 393 28.16 -37.77 -19.08
C SER A 393 29.26 -38.28 -18.17
N GLN A 394 28.94 -39.14 -17.20
CA GLN A 394 29.98 -39.75 -16.37
C GLN A 394 30.84 -40.73 -17.17
N ARG A 395 30.40 -41.14 -18.37
CA ARG A 395 31.15 -42.00 -19.29
C ARG A 395 32.39 -41.28 -19.85
N ASP A 396 32.37 -39.96 -19.85
CA ASP A 396 33.50 -39.12 -20.27
C ASP A 396 34.56 -39.01 -19.16
N ASN A 397 34.30 -39.52 -17.95
CA ASN A 397 35.25 -39.49 -16.85
C ASN A 397 36.37 -40.52 -17.08
N PRO A 398 37.65 -40.10 -17.17
CA PRO A 398 38.76 -41.02 -17.42
C PRO A 398 39.04 -41.99 -16.26
N ARG A 399 38.50 -41.71 -15.06
CA ARG A 399 38.67 -42.52 -13.86
C ARG A 399 37.32 -42.86 -13.25
N TYR A 400 37.11 -44.13 -12.91
CA TYR A 400 35.92 -44.61 -12.23
C TYR A 400 34.60 -44.16 -12.90
N SER A 401 34.53 -44.16 -14.24
CA SER A 401 33.31 -43.81 -14.99
C SER A 401 32.09 -44.64 -14.55
N TRP A 402 32.30 -45.85 -14.04
CA TRP A 402 31.26 -46.71 -13.47
C TRP A 402 30.76 -46.30 -12.07
N ALA A 403 31.39 -45.32 -11.40
CA ALA A 403 31.12 -44.97 -10.00
C ALA A 403 31.19 -43.45 -9.70
N THR A 404 30.91 -42.61 -10.71
CA THR A 404 31.03 -41.13 -10.64
C THR A 404 29.70 -40.39 -10.92
N CYS A 405 28.57 -41.10 -10.89
CA CYS A 405 27.23 -40.52 -11.08
C CYS A 405 26.92 -39.36 -10.11
N ASN A 406 27.39 -39.47 -8.86
CA ASN A 406 27.29 -38.45 -7.81
C ASN A 406 27.95 -37.12 -8.20
N VAL A 407 29.28 -37.12 -8.37
CA VAL A 407 30.08 -35.93 -8.67
C VAL A 407 29.73 -35.35 -10.05
N THR A 408 29.36 -36.19 -11.02
CA THR A 408 28.91 -35.73 -12.33
C THR A 408 27.57 -34.97 -12.22
N SER A 409 26.61 -35.52 -11.46
CA SER A 409 25.33 -34.85 -11.21
C SER A 409 25.50 -33.53 -10.42
N ILE A 410 26.37 -33.53 -9.41
CA ILE A 410 26.69 -32.31 -8.65
C ILE A 410 27.40 -31.28 -9.54
N ALA A 411 28.32 -31.70 -10.41
CA ALA A 411 29.00 -30.83 -11.36
C ALA A 411 28.02 -30.13 -12.31
N MET A 412 27.01 -30.84 -12.81
CA MET A 412 25.94 -30.23 -13.62
C MET A 412 25.23 -29.09 -12.87
N ALA A 413 24.84 -29.33 -11.61
CA ALA A 413 24.19 -28.31 -10.77
C ALA A 413 25.13 -27.12 -10.43
N PHE A 414 26.39 -27.40 -10.14
CA PHE A 414 27.42 -26.37 -9.90
C PHE A 414 27.65 -25.50 -11.14
N TYR A 415 27.74 -26.13 -12.31
CA TYR A 415 27.96 -25.42 -13.56
C TYR A 415 26.78 -24.50 -13.90
N TYR A 416 25.54 -24.97 -13.67
CA TYR A 416 24.34 -24.13 -13.77
C TYR A 416 24.42 -22.90 -12.85
N HIS A 417 24.98 -23.04 -11.65
CA HIS A 417 25.19 -21.92 -10.73
C HIS A 417 26.40 -21.04 -11.01
N GLY A 418 27.19 -21.36 -12.05
CA GLY A 418 28.32 -20.55 -12.52
C GLY A 418 29.70 -21.06 -12.10
N ILE A 419 29.79 -22.19 -11.40
CA ILE A 419 31.09 -22.79 -11.06
C ILE A 419 31.72 -23.40 -12.31
N ARG A 420 33.03 -23.24 -12.44
CA ARG A 420 33.84 -23.82 -13.51
C ARG A 420 35.05 -24.52 -12.89
N SER A 421 35.62 -25.49 -13.60
CA SER A 421 36.86 -26.13 -13.14
C SER A 421 37.99 -25.09 -13.04
N LYS A 422 38.76 -25.18 -11.96
CA LYS A 422 39.99 -24.42 -11.76
C LYS A 422 41.19 -25.08 -12.42
N SER A 423 41.12 -26.40 -12.64
CA SER A 423 42.20 -27.20 -13.22
C SER A 423 42.26 -27.15 -14.76
N GLY A 424 41.26 -26.57 -15.41
CA GLY A 424 41.11 -26.60 -16.88
C GLY A 424 40.65 -27.96 -17.42
N ARG A 425 40.37 -28.94 -16.55
CA ARG A 425 39.76 -30.24 -16.87
C ARG A 425 38.25 -30.18 -16.68
N GLN A 426 37.58 -31.33 -16.82
CA GLN A 426 36.17 -31.47 -16.49
C GLN A 426 35.94 -31.18 -15.01
N LEU A 427 34.80 -30.58 -14.67
CA LEU A 427 34.53 -30.15 -13.30
C LEU A 427 34.36 -31.36 -12.38
N GLU A 428 33.65 -32.37 -12.85
CA GLU A 428 33.40 -33.64 -12.20
C GLU A 428 34.68 -34.42 -11.85
N ASP A 429 35.74 -34.31 -12.65
CA ASP A 429 37.07 -34.86 -12.34
C ASP A 429 37.74 -34.13 -11.17
N GLU A 430 37.60 -32.80 -11.12
CA GLU A 430 38.08 -31.97 -10.01
C GLU A 430 37.30 -32.29 -8.72
N LEU A 431 35.98 -32.45 -8.81
CA LEU A 431 35.14 -32.85 -7.69
C LEU A 431 35.49 -34.26 -7.20
N LEU A 432 35.71 -35.20 -8.10
CA LEU A 432 36.17 -36.55 -7.75
C LEU A 432 37.51 -36.50 -7.03
N GLN A 433 38.49 -35.77 -7.56
CA GLN A 433 39.80 -35.65 -6.95
C GLN A 433 39.72 -34.99 -5.56
N TRP A 434 38.82 -34.02 -5.37
CA TRP A 434 38.54 -33.45 -4.06
C TRP A 434 38.06 -34.51 -3.07
N CYS A 435 37.14 -35.38 -3.48
CA CYS A 435 36.66 -36.47 -2.63
C CYS A 435 37.79 -37.44 -2.28
N LEU A 436 38.55 -37.89 -3.28
CA LEU A 436 39.68 -38.80 -3.08
C LEU A 436 40.74 -38.24 -2.13
N ASN A 437 41.07 -36.95 -2.26
CA ASN A 437 42.01 -36.29 -1.38
C ASN A 437 41.52 -36.24 0.08
N LYS A 438 40.20 -36.12 0.27
CA LYS A 438 39.62 -35.97 1.60
C LYS A 438 39.31 -37.30 2.30
N GLY A 439 38.85 -38.30 1.56
CA GLY A 439 38.33 -39.55 2.11
C GLY A 439 38.89 -40.83 1.50
N GLY A 440 39.84 -40.75 0.57
CA GLY A 440 40.39 -41.93 -0.12
C GLY A 440 39.50 -42.47 -1.25
N GLU A 441 39.90 -43.61 -1.83
CA GLU A 441 39.17 -44.28 -2.90
C GLU A 441 37.79 -44.76 -2.42
N GLY A 442 36.76 -44.49 -3.23
CA GLY A 442 35.36 -44.82 -2.91
C GLY A 442 34.61 -43.76 -2.09
N SER A 443 35.30 -42.75 -1.57
CA SER A 443 34.68 -41.71 -0.72
C SER A 443 33.58 -40.90 -1.42
N GLN A 444 33.56 -40.86 -2.76
CA GLN A 444 32.55 -40.13 -3.52
C GLN A 444 31.13 -40.71 -3.36
N THR A 445 30.96 -41.92 -2.81
CA THR A 445 29.64 -42.50 -2.51
C THR A 445 29.12 -42.12 -1.12
N ASP A 446 29.92 -41.47 -0.27
CA ASP A 446 29.48 -41.00 1.06
C ASP A 446 28.74 -39.66 0.95
N ASN A 447 27.44 -39.67 1.27
CA ASN A 447 26.59 -38.48 1.23
C ASN A 447 27.01 -37.38 2.23
N ASN A 448 27.67 -37.72 3.33
CA ASN A 448 28.21 -36.72 4.26
C ASN A 448 29.38 -35.98 3.61
N LEU A 449 30.31 -36.73 2.99
CA LEU A 449 31.45 -36.16 2.28
C LEU A 449 31.01 -35.36 1.05
N LEU A 450 29.99 -35.81 0.31
CA LEU A 450 29.37 -35.03 -0.76
C LEU A 450 28.72 -33.73 -0.24
N SER A 451 28.11 -33.77 0.94
CA SER A 451 27.57 -32.55 1.57
C SER A 451 28.68 -31.58 1.96
N GLU A 452 29.82 -32.08 2.43
CA GLU A 452 31.00 -31.26 2.69
C GLU A 452 31.62 -30.69 1.42
N LEU A 453 31.67 -31.46 0.33
CA LEU A 453 32.07 -30.99 -0.99
C LEU A 453 31.20 -29.79 -1.40
N ILE A 454 29.88 -29.93 -1.30
CA ILE A 454 28.94 -28.86 -1.68
C ILE A 454 29.16 -27.59 -0.87
N LYS A 455 29.41 -27.72 0.44
CA LYS A 455 29.76 -26.59 1.31
C LYS A 455 31.11 -25.96 0.94
N ALA A 456 32.11 -26.77 0.62
CA ALA A 456 33.44 -26.30 0.24
C ALA A 456 33.43 -25.46 -1.05
N TYR A 457 32.45 -25.68 -1.93
CA TYR A 457 32.22 -24.88 -3.14
C TYR A 457 31.27 -23.69 -2.93
N GLY A 458 30.95 -23.34 -1.67
CA GLY A 458 30.23 -22.11 -1.31
C GLY A 458 28.70 -22.22 -1.32
N PHE A 459 28.15 -23.43 -1.39
CA PHE A 459 26.71 -23.67 -1.40
C PHE A 459 26.20 -24.19 -0.06
N LYS A 460 24.92 -23.93 0.21
CA LYS A 460 24.15 -24.63 1.24
C LYS A 460 23.64 -25.95 0.66
N THR A 461 23.69 -27.00 1.46
CA THR A 461 23.15 -28.32 1.09
C THR A 461 22.32 -28.91 2.21
N SER A 462 21.31 -29.69 1.84
CA SER A 462 20.52 -30.50 2.78
C SER A 462 20.24 -31.87 2.17
N PHE A 463 20.89 -32.88 2.72
CA PHE A 463 20.72 -34.28 2.36
C PHE A 463 19.59 -34.94 3.17
N SER A 464 18.74 -35.74 2.53
CA SER A 464 17.79 -36.62 3.22
C SER A 464 17.36 -37.80 2.34
N THR A 465 17.00 -38.90 2.98
CA THR A 465 16.39 -40.10 2.37
C THR A 465 14.87 -40.17 2.55
N THR A 466 14.28 -39.17 3.21
CA THR A 466 12.84 -39.12 3.54
C THR A 466 12.15 -37.88 2.96
N ARG A 467 12.66 -37.36 1.84
CA ARG A 467 12.06 -36.22 1.15
C ARG A 467 10.68 -36.58 0.59
N LYS A 468 9.85 -35.56 0.44
CA LYS A 468 8.60 -35.63 -0.31
C LYS A 468 8.80 -35.10 -1.73
N TRP A 469 8.05 -35.65 -2.68
CA TRP A 469 8.04 -35.18 -4.06
C TRP A 469 7.57 -33.72 -4.17
N SER A 470 6.74 -33.25 -3.24
CA SER A 470 6.33 -31.85 -3.18
C SER A 470 7.49 -30.90 -2.83
N GLU A 471 8.48 -31.35 -2.04
CA GLU A 471 9.69 -30.59 -1.76
C GLU A 471 10.60 -30.55 -3.00
N VAL A 472 10.76 -31.69 -3.69
CA VAL A 472 11.51 -31.77 -4.96
C VAL A 472 10.94 -30.80 -5.99
N LYS A 473 9.61 -30.79 -6.20
CA LYS A 473 8.98 -29.81 -7.10
C LYS A 473 9.19 -28.36 -6.65
N SER A 474 9.24 -28.10 -5.35
CA SER A 474 9.48 -26.74 -4.81
C SER A 474 10.88 -26.24 -5.12
N GLU A 475 11.90 -27.11 -5.03
CA GLU A 475 13.27 -26.81 -5.44
C GLU A 475 13.34 -26.48 -6.94
N LEU A 476 12.75 -27.34 -7.78
CA LEU A 476 12.73 -27.16 -9.23
C LEU A 476 11.97 -25.90 -9.63
N ALA A 477 10.80 -25.63 -9.05
CA ALA A 477 10.03 -24.40 -9.27
C ALA A 477 10.80 -23.14 -8.83
N SER A 478 11.68 -23.28 -7.85
CA SER A 478 12.60 -22.23 -7.42
C SER A 478 13.89 -22.18 -8.24
N ARG A 479 13.95 -22.85 -9.40
CA ARG A 479 15.09 -22.91 -10.32
C ARG A 479 16.36 -23.50 -9.69
N ARG A 480 16.21 -24.46 -8.79
CA ARG A 480 17.32 -25.22 -8.17
C ARG A 480 17.29 -26.69 -8.63
N PRO A 481 18.30 -27.15 -9.37
CA PRO A 481 18.41 -28.56 -9.76
C PRO A 481 18.51 -29.47 -8.53
N VAL A 482 17.96 -30.67 -8.62
CA VAL A 482 17.94 -31.63 -7.51
C VAL A 482 18.79 -32.84 -7.87
N ILE A 483 19.69 -33.24 -6.97
CA ILE A 483 20.48 -34.46 -7.15
C ILE A 483 19.71 -35.61 -6.49
N LEU A 484 19.17 -36.51 -7.31
CA LEU A 484 18.28 -37.58 -6.88
C LEU A 484 19.03 -38.91 -6.96
N GLY A 485 19.00 -39.68 -5.87
CA GLY A 485 19.47 -41.06 -5.86
C GLY A 485 18.31 -42.06 -5.89
N GLY A 486 18.57 -43.27 -6.38
CA GLY A 486 17.60 -44.35 -6.39
C GLY A 486 18.17 -45.66 -6.94
N ASP A 487 17.35 -46.69 -6.96
CA ASP A 487 17.63 -48.05 -7.44
C ASP A 487 17.37 -48.15 -8.96
N PHE A 488 17.90 -47.21 -9.74
CA PHE A 488 17.81 -47.27 -11.22
C PHE A 488 18.61 -48.45 -11.80
N THR A 489 19.58 -48.96 -11.04
CA THR A 489 20.40 -50.15 -11.30
C THR A 489 20.50 -50.97 -10.02
N ALA A 490 21.04 -52.20 -10.09
CA ALA A 490 21.21 -53.07 -8.92
C ALA A 490 22.14 -52.48 -7.83
N SER A 491 23.09 -51.62 -8.20
CA SER A 491 24.00 -50.94 -7.27
C SER A 491 23.52 -49.55 -6.85
N GLY A 492 22.37 -49.11 -7.35
CA GLY A 492 21.90 -47.73 -7.25
C GLY A 492 22.55 -46.80 -8.29
N HIS A 493 21.93 -45.64 -8.48
CA HIS A 493 22.38 -44.60 -9.41
C HIS A 493 21.93 -43.22 -8.92
N ILE A 494 22.63 -42.17 -9.37
CA ILE A 494 22.34 -40.77 -9.03
C ILE A 494 22.19 -39.97 -10.32
N VAL A 495 21.10 -39.21 -10.40
CA VAL A 495 20.72 -38.40 -11.55
C VAL A 495 20.48 -36.94 -11.15
N CYS A 496 20.50 -36.03 -12.12
CA CYS A 496 20.20 -34.62 -11.90
C CYS A 496 18.80 -34.29 -12.42
N LEU A 497 17.84 -34.01 -11.55
CA LEU A 497 16.53 -33.48 -11.95
C LEU A 497 16.68 -32.00 -12.29
N ILE A 498 16.17 -31.63 -13.46
CA ILE A 498 16.29 -30.28 -14.03
C ILE A 498 14.93 -29.67 -14.35
N GLY A 499 13.84 -30.37 -14.08
CA GLY A 499 12.51 -29.87 -14.36
C GLY A 499 11.41 -30.87 -14.08
N PHE A 500 10.19 -30.46 -14.34
CA PHE A 500 9.01 -31.31 -14.29
C PHE A 500 7.97 -30.84 -15.31
N THR A 501 7.13 -31.76 -15.75
CA THR A 501 5.96 -31.54 -16.58
C THR A 501 4.74 -32.16 -15.90
N PRO A 502 3.52 -32.02 -16.44
CA PRO A 502 2.37 -32.79 -15.95
C PRO A 502 2.56 -34.31 -16.03
N GLN A 503 3.49 -34.82 -16.84
CA GLN A 503 3.71 -36.25 -17.10
C GLN A 503 4.85 -36.88 -16.28
N GLY A 504 5.86 -36.10 -15.89
CA GLY A 504 7.04 -36.64 -15.19
C GLY A 504 8.08 -35.59 -14.82
N TYR A 505 9.26 -36.05 -14.41
CA TYR A 505 10.41 -35.19 -14.19
C TYR A 505 11.34 -35.19 -15.41
N ILE A 506 11.91 -34.03 -15.71
CA ILE A 506 12.94 -33.86 -16.73
C ILE A 506 14.30 -34.09 -16.04
N VAL A 507 15.08 -35.01 -16.57
CA VAL A 507 16.29 -35.53 -15.92
C VAL A 507 17.48 -35.41 -16.87
N ASN A 508 18.62 -34.98 -16.34
CA ASN A 508 19.92 -35.23 -16.92
C ASN A 508 20.51 -36.45 -16.21
N ASP A 509 20.45 -37.60 -16.89
CA ASP A 509 20.98 -38.86 -16.39
C ASP A 509 22.44 -39.05 -16.87
N PRO A 510 23.43 -39.03 -15.96
CA PRO A 510 24.83 -39.04 -16.37
C PRO A 510 25.27 -40.34 -17.06
N TRP A 511 24.50 -41.44 -16.97
CA TRP A 511 24.86 -42.72 -17.60
C TRP A 511 24.11 -43.03 -18.90
N GLY A 512 22.92 -42.46 -19.12
CA GLY A 512 22.05 -42.71 -20.28
C GLY A 512 20.58 -42.85 -19.90
N ASP A 513 19.72 -43.28 -20.81
CA ASP A 513 18.28 -43.41 -20.52
C ASP A 513 17.96 -44.71 -19.77
N ALA A 514 17.60 -44.59 -18.49
CA ALA A 514 17.25 -45.70 -17.61
C ALA A 514 15.96 -46.43 -18.03
N LEU A 515 15.04 -45.79 -18.78
CA LEU A 515 13.82 -46.43 -19.30
C LEU A 515 14.13 -47.47 -20.37
N THR A 516 15.27 -47.33 -21.06
CA THR A 516 15.75 -48.29 -22.05
C THR A 516 16.57 -49.43 -21.44
N GLY A 517 16.74 -49.44 -20.12
CA GLY A 517 17.75 -50.26 -19.45
C GLY A 517 19.17 -49.82 -19.78
N TYR A 518 19.37 -48.53 -20.11
CA TYR A 518 20.63 -47.91 -20.52
C TYR A 518 21.23 -48.46 -21.83
N ASN A 519 20.38 -48.96 -22.72
CA ASN A 519 20.75 -49.24 -24.11
C ASN A 519 20.98 -47.95 -24.90
N ASP A 520 20.24 -46.89 -24.58
CA ASP A 520 20.53 -45.52 -25.04
C ASP A 520 21.45 -44.81 -24.04
N THR A 521 22.55 -44.26 -24.55
CA THR A 521 23.56 -43.56 -23.76
C THR A 521 23.34 -42.06 -23.68
N GLU A 522 22.36 -41.50 -24.42
CA GLU A 522 22.01 -40.08 -24.33
C GLU A 522 21.05 -39.86 -23.15
N GLY A 523 21.59 -39.32 -22.05
CA GLY A 523 20.81 -39.05 -20.84
C GLY A 523 20.35 -37.60 -20.68
N ARG A 524 20.56 -36.74 -21.69
CA ARG A 524 20.18 -35.32 -21.62
C ARG A 524 18.68 -35.13 -21.72
N LYS A 525 18.11 -34.42 -20.73
CA LYS A 525 16.70 -33.98 -20.72
C LYS A 525 15.70 -35.12 -20.95
N VAL A 526 16.01 -36.33 -20.50
CA VAL A 526 15.10 -37.47 -20.59
C VAL A 526 13.91 -37.25 -19.66
N LEU A 527 12.71 -37.67 -20.10
CA LEU A 527 11.48 -37.52 -19.33
C LEU A 527 11.17 -38.83 -18.60
N TYR A 528 11.37 -38.85 -17.29
CA TYR A 528 11.03 -40.00 -16.46
C TYR A 528 9.60 -39.84 -15.89
N PRO A 529 8.66 -40.75 -16.20
CA PRO A 529 7.31 -40.70 -15.67
C PRO A 529 7.30 -40.73 -14.14
N TYR A 530 6.32 -40.08 -13.52
CA TYR A 530 6.21 -40.06 -12.05
C TYR A 530 6.13 -41.47 -11.45
N SER A 531 5.39 -42.39 -12.08
CA SER A 531 5.27 -43.79 -11.65
C SER A 531 6.58 -44.57 -11.76
N TYR A 532 7.44 -44.22 -12.71
CA TYR A 532 8.77 -44.81 -12.81
C TYR A 532 9.64 -44.37 -11.64
N LEU A 533 9.71 -43.05 -11.39
CA LEU A 533 10.52 -42.50 -10.30
C LEU A 533 10.00 -42.87 -8.92
N ASP A 534 8.69 -42.98 -8.70
CA ASP A 534 8.12 -43.48 -7.44
C ASP A 534 8.57 -44.92 -7.13
N ARG A 535 8.71 -45.75 -8.18
CA ARG A 535 9.20 -47.13 -8.06
C ARG A 535 10.70 -47.20 -7.79
N VAL A 536 11.52 -46.44 -8.52
CA VAL A 536 12.99 -46.59 -8.46
C VAL A 536 13.68 -45.64 -7.48
N ALA A 537 13.12 -44.46 -7.21
CA ALA A 537 13.67 -43.48 -6.27
C ALA A 537 12.89 -43.41 -4.93
N GLY A 538 11.88 -44.29 -4.78
CA GLY A 538 11.07 -44.44 -3.59
C GLY A 538 9.77 -43.62 -3.61
N PRO A 539 8.75 -44.05 -2.84
CA PRO A 539 7.49 -43.33 -2.76
C PRO A 539 7.61 -42.03 -1.95
N ASP A 540 6.56 -41.19 -1.99
CA ASP A 540 6.53 -39.93 -1.23
C ASP A 540 6.90 -40.12 0.25
N GLY A 541 7.81 -39.29 0.76
CA GLY A 541 8.37 -39.40 2.11
C GLY A 541 9.52 -40.41 2.24
N ARG A 542 9.93 -41.06 1.15
CA ARG A 542 11.11 -41.95 1.06
C ARG A 542 12.01 -41.60 -0.13
N VAL A 543 12.00 -40.33 -0.53
CA VAL A 543 12.82 -39.86 -1.66
C VAL A 543 14.23 -39.49 -1.17
N TRP A 544 15.23 -40.07 -1.83
CA TRP A 544 16.65 -39.82 -1.59
C TRP A 544 17.19 -38.67 -2.44
N ALA A 545 17.47 -37.51 -1.83
CA ALA A 545 17.94 -36.35 -2.58
C ALA A 545 18.87 -35.39 -1.80
N HIS A 546 19.79 -34.77 -2.52
CA HIS A 546 20.48 -33.54 -2.10
C HIS A 546 19.81 -32.32 -2.71
N PHE A 547 19.48 -31.35 -1.85
CA PHE A 547 19.07 -30.02 -2.28
C PHE A 547 20.23 -29.05 -2.15
N ILE A 548 20.52 -28.32 -3.23
CA ILE A 548 21.65 -27.38 -3.32
C ILE A 548 21.10 -25.97 -3.52
N SER A 549 21.57 -25.02 -2.72
CA SER A 549 21.14 -23.62 -2.80
C SER A 549 22.31 -22.65 -2.59
N LYS A 550 22.22 -21.46 -3.18
CA LYS A 550 23.20 -20.39 -2.95
C LYS A 550 23.15 -19.93 -1.49
N THR A 551 24.29 -19.47 -0.99
CA THR A 551 24.47 -18.97 0.38
C THR A 551 23.67 -17.70 0.65
#